data_AF-A0AAE4V733-F1
#
_entry.id   AF-A0AAE4V733-F1
#
_cell.length_a   1.000
_cell.length_b   1.000
_cell.length_c   1.000
_cell.angle_alpha   90.00
_cell.angle_beta   90.00
_cell.angle_gamma   90.00
#
_symmetry.space_group_name_H-M   'P 1'
#
loop_
_entity.id
_entity.type
_entity.pdbx_description
1 polymer ?
#
loop_
_entity_poly.entity_id
_entity_poly.type
_entity_poly.pdbx_seq_one_letter_code
_entity_poly.pdbx_strand_id
1 'polypeptide(L)'
;MKNNYCPPITDPGPSRIAADRLTIAARPGTVRDILTEYADQLTTAGAFADVTADDARTIAATIAWDACHGEESTALRQRAAAVTTGAWGGWDNPTGVARAFTIAATVLDAL
;
A
#
# COMPACT_ATOMS: atom_id res chain seq x y z
N MET A 1 -3.51 17.87 38.91
CA MET A 1 -4.57 17.27 38.07
C MET A 1 -3.90 16.69 36.82
N LYS A 2 -3.97 15.37 36.61
CA LYS A 2 -3.42 14.73 35.41
C LYS A 2 -4.49 14.82 34.32
N ASN A 3 -4.22 15.58 33.26
CA ASN A 3 -5.07 15.60 32.07
C ASN A 3 -4.93 14.25 31.36
N ASN A 4 -5.89 13.35 31.57
CA ASN A 4 -6.04 12.12 30.80
C ASN A 4 -6.73 12.45 29.47
N TYR A 5 -6.05 13.21 28.62
CA TYR A 5 -6.49 13.41 27.24
C TYR A 5 -6.20 12.10 26.49
N CYS A 6 -7.21 11.23 26.38
CA CYS A 6 -7.22 10.23 25.32
C CYS A 6 -7.48 11.00 24.02
N PRO A 7 -6.51 11.07 23.08
CA PRO A 7 -6.83 11.58 21.75
C PRO A 7 -7.97 10.72 21.17
N PRO A 8 -8.89 11.32 20.39
CA PRO A 8 -9.87 10.54 19.68
C PRO A 8 -9.14 9.45 18.89
N ILE A 9 -9.65 8.22 18.90
CA ILE A 9 -9.22 7.18 17.97
C ILE A 9 -9.69 7.66 16.59
N THR A 10 -8.96 8.59 15.99
CA THR A 10 -9.04 8.82 14.55
C THR A 10 -8.61 7.52 13.92
N ASP A 11 -9.56 6.86 13.27
CA ASP A 11 -9.27 5.72 12.41
C ASP A 11 -8.10 6.12 11.51
N PRO A 12 -6.99 5.35 11.50
CA PRO A 12 -5.81 5.75 10.76
C PRO A 12 -6.18 5.97 9.29
N GLY A 13 -5.69 7.06 8.70
CA GLY A 13 -5.93 7.33 7.29
C GLY A 13 -5.40 6.20 6.39
N PRO A 14 -5.88 6.08 5.15
CA PRO A 14 -5.52 4.99 4.22
C PRO A 14 -4.02 4.74 4.11
N SER A 15 -3.20 5.80 4.02
CA SER A 15 -1.73 5.68 3.99
C SER A 15 -1.13 4.99 5.22
N ARG A 16 -1.62 5.33 6.42
CA ARG A 16 -1.12 4.72 7.66
C ARG A 16 -1.57 3.26 7.78
N ILE A 17 -2.79 2.95 7.38
CA ILE A 17 -3.29 1.57 7.32
C ILE A 17 -2.41 0.72 6.39
N ALA A 18 -2.09 1.23 5.20
CA ALA A 18 -1.28 0.51 4.23
C ALA A 18 0.16 0.28 4.75
N ALA A 19 0.79 1.31 5.31
CA ALA A 19 2.14 1.23 5.85
C ALA A 19 2.24 0.22 7.02
N ASP A 20 1.28 0.25 7.96
CA ASP A 20 1.23 -0.70 9.08
C ASP A 20 1.07 -2.14 8.56
N ARG A 21 0.26 -2.35 7.52
CA ARG A 21 0.05 -3.68 6.91
C ARG A 21 1.28 -4.23 6.21
N LEU A 22 1.99 -3.40 5.45
CA LEU A 22 3.26 -3.78 4.81
C LEU A 22 4.30 -4.17 5.88
N THR A 23 4.39 -3.38 6.95
CA THR A 23 5.29 -3.64 8.09
C THR A 23 4.95 -4.93 8.85
N ILE A 24 3.67 -5.29 8.94
CA ILE A 24 3.22 -6.55 9.58
C ILE A 24 3.49 -7.76 8.67
N ALA A 25 3.29 -7.63 7.36
CA ALA A 25 3.49 -8.73 6.41
C ALA A 25 4.96 -9.19 6.33
N ALA A 26 5.87 -8.29 6.65
CA ALA A 26 7.30 -8.53 6.75
C ALA A 26 7.69 -9.54 7.84
N ARG A 27 8.24 -10.70 7.44
CA ARG A 27 8.92 -11.63 8.36
C ARG A 27 10.25 -11.02 8.84
N PRO A 28 10.69 -11.28 10.09
CA PRO A 28 11.96 -10.76 10.61
C PRO A 28 13.14 -11.08 9.69
N GLY A 29 14.02 -10.10 9.45
CA GLY A 29 15.17 -10.21 8.55
C GLY A 29 15.09 -9.22 7.38
N THR A 30 15.94 -9.41 6.36
CA THR A 30 16.10 -8.48 5.22
C THR A 30 14.79 -8.12 4.50
N VAL A 31 13.83 -9.05 4.44
CA VAL A 31 12.49 -8.82 3.85
C VAL A 31 11.70 -7.77 4.63
N ARG A 32 11.89 -7.67 5.96
CA ARG A 32 11.26 -6.64 6.79
C ARG A 32 11.81 -5.26 6.53
N ASP A 33 13.12 -5.15 6.42
CA ASP A 33 13.77 -3.85 6.22
C ASP A 33 13.38 -3.28 4.85
N ILE A 34 13.38 -4.13 3.80
CA ILE A 34 12.94 -3.77 2.45
C ILE A 34 11.46 -3.34 2.44
N LEU A 35 10.55 -4.12 3.05
CA LEU A 35 9.13 -3.78 3.06
C LEU A 35 8.81 -2.55 3.93
N THR A 36 9.61 -2.28 4.96
CA THR A 36 9.46 -1.08 5.80
C THR A 36 9.90 0.16 5.01
N GLU A 37 11.08 0.11 4.39
CA GLU A 37 11.58 1.19 3.54
C GLU A 37 10.62 1.46 2.38
N TYR A 38 10.12 0.39 1.75
CA TYR A 38 9.15 0.51 0.68
C TYR A 38 7.84 1.15 1.14
N ALA A 39 7.32 0.77 2.31
CA ALA A 39 6.12 1.38 2.88
C ALA A 39 6.28 2.89 3.15
N ASP A 40 7.45 3.30 3.63
CA ASP A 40 7.78 4.71 3.84
C ASP A 40 7.81 5.45 2.49
N GLN A 41 8.48 4.90 1.49
CA GLN A 41 8.56 5.52 0.16
C GLN A 41 7.18 5.63 -0.52
N LEU A 42 6.31 4.62 -0.39
CA LEU A 42 4.93 4.67 -0.89
C LEU A 42 4.12 5.77 -0.20
N THR A 43 4.32 5.95 1.10
CA THR A 43 3.67 7.00 1.88
C THR A 43 4.15 8.38 1.43
N THR A 44 5.46 8.56 1.26
CA THR A 44 6.06 9.82 0.75
C THR A 44 5.60 10.12 -0.68
N ALA A 45 5.48 9.10 -1.54
CA ALA A 45 5.00 9.24 -2.91
C ALA A 45 3.47 9.49 -3.00
N GLY A 46 2.76 9.46 -1.88
CA GLY A 46 1.31 9.69 -1.85
C GLY A 46 0.51 8.56 -2.50
N ALA A 47 1.03 7.34 -2.55
CA ALA A 47 0.42 6.21 -3.25
C ALA A 47 -1.02 5.93 -2.81
N PHE A 48 -1.36 6.24 -1.55
CA PHE A 48 -2.66 5.95 -0.94
C PHE A 48 -3.52 7.21 -0.69
N ALA A 49 -3.15 8.37 -1.26
CA ALA A 49 -3.84 9.64 -0.98
C ALA A 49 -5.31 9.65 -1.42
N ASP A 50 -5.63 8.92 -2.49
CA ASP A 50 -6.95 8.95 -3.14
C ASP A 50 -7.71 7.62 -3.04
N VAL A 51 -7.39 6.72 -2.11
CA VAL A 51 -8.07 5.42 -1.95
C VAL A 51 -8.83 5.33 -0.64
N THR A 52 -9.86 4.48 -0.57
CA THR A 52 -10.54 4.19 0.71
C THR A 52 -9.63 3.36 1.62
N ALA A 53 -9.98 3.28 2.90
CA ALA A 53 -9.26 2.44 3.84
C ALA A 53 -9.31 0.95 3.46
N ASP A 54 -10.43 0.48 2.88
CA ASP A 54 -10.58 -0.91 2.45
C ASP A 54 -9.78 -1.22 1.18
N ASP A 55 -9.80 -0.31 0.20
CA ASP A 55 -8.93 -0.38 -0.97
C ASP A 55 -7.45 -0.39 -0.55
N ALA A 56 -7.05 0.51 0.36
CA ALA A 56 -5.68 0.58 0.87
C ALA A 56 -5.21 -0.72 1.55
N ARG A 57 -6.08 -1.38 2.33
CA ARG A 57 -5.78 -2.69 2.94
C ARG A 57 -5.49 -3.74 1.89
N THR A 58 -6.32 -3.80 0.85
CA THR A 58 -6.22 -4.79 -0.21
C THR A 58 -5.01 -4.53 -1.11
N ILE A 59 -4.72 -3.26 -1.43
CA ILE A 59 -3.52 -2.85 -2.17
C ILE A 59 -2.26 -3.26 -1.37
N ALA A 60 -2.19 -2.92 -0.09
CA ALA A 60 -1.03 -3.25 0.75
C ALA A 60 -0.79 -4.76 0.84
N ALA A 61 -1.85 -5.55 1.00
CA ALA A 61 -1.75 -7.02 0.99
C ALA A 61 -1.24 -7.56 -0.36
N THR A 62 -1.70 -6.98 -1.46
CA THR A 62 -1.26 -7.35 -2.82
C THR A 62 0.23 -7.03 -3.02
N ILE A 63 0.66 -5.83 -2.65
CA ILE A 63 2.06 -5.40 -2.76
C ILE A 63 2.97 -6.31 -1.92
N ALA A 64 2.59 -6.58 -0.66
CA ALA A 64 3.37 -7.48 0.19
C ALA A 64 3.48 -8.90 -0.38
N TRP A 65 2.40 -9.39 -1.01
CA TRP A 65 2.42 -10.68 -1.67
C TRP A 65 3.40 -10.69 -2.85
N ASP A 66 3.30 -9.70 -3.76
CA ASP A 66 4.16 -9.63 -4.94
C ASP A 66 5.64 -9.48 -4.56
N ALA A 67 5.95 -8.62 -3.57
CA ALA A 67 7.30 -8.43 -3.04
C ALA A 67 7.89 -9.67 -2.32
N CYS A 68 7.03 -10.55 -1.77
CA CYS A 68 7.52 -11.82 -1.21
C CYS A 68 7.85 -12.86 -2.29
N HIS A 69 7.36 -12.70 -3.52
CA HIS A 69 7.43 -13.70 -4.58
C HIS A 69 8.29 -13.26 -5.78
N GLY A 70 8.88 -12.06 -5.78
CA GLY A 70 9.86 -11.63 -6.78
C GLY A 70 9.29 -11.24 -8.15
N GLU A 71 7.98 -10.97 -8.25
CA GLU A 71 7.26 -10.69 -9.50
C GLU A 71 6.83 -9.22 -9.60
N GLU A 72 7.70 -8.29 -9.21
CA GLU A 72 7.19 -7.22 -8.37
C GLU A 72 6.70 -5.98 -9.15
N SER A 73 7.53 -5.33 -9.97
CA SER A 73 7.10 -4.09 -10.64
C SER A 73 6.26 -4.33 -11.91
N THR A 74 6.55 -5.39 -12.68
CA THR A 74 5.78 -5.74 -13.88
C THR A 74 4.37 -6.21 -13.52
N ALA A 75 4.21 -7.04 -12.49
CA ALA A 75 2.89 -7.52 -12.11
C ALA A 75 2.03 -6.41 -11.48
N LEU A 76 2.64 -5.47 -10.73
CA LEU A 76 1.95 -4.27 -10.26
C LEU A 76 1.42 -3.41 -11.41
N ARG A 77 2.19 -3.25 -12.51
CA ARG A 77 1.71 -2.56 -13.73
C ARG A 77 0.58 -3.30 -14.42
N GLN A 78 0.66 -4.62 -14.53
CA GLN A 78 -0.42 -5.44 -15.10
C GLN A 78 -1.70 -5.32 -14.28
N ARG A 79 -1.59 -5.31 -12.96
CA ARG A 79 -2.71 -5.07 -12.04
C ARG A 79 -3.31 -3.68 -12.21
N ALA A 80 -2.49 -2.63 -12.31
CA ALA A 80 -2.97 -1.29 -12.61
C ALA A 80 -3.77 -1.23 -13.92
N ALA A 81 -3.29 -1.91 -14.98
CA ALA A 81 -4.01 -2.02 -16.25
C ALA A 81 -5.32 -2.82 -16.12
N ALA A 82 -5.32 -3.92 -15.35
CA ALA A 82 -6.52 -4.72 -15.09
C ALA A 82 -7.59 -3.92 -14.33
N VAL A 83 -7.20 -3.12 -13.34
CA VAL A 83 -8.12 -2.21 -12.62
C VAL A 83 -8.66 -1.13 -13.55
N THR A 84 -7.78 -0.51 -14.37
CA THR A 84 -8.16 0.54 -15.32
C THR A 84 -9.16 0.05 -16.38
N THR A 85 -9.00 -1.18 -16.84
CA THR A 85 -9.91 -1.82 -17.82
C THR A 85 -11.16 -2.42 -17.21
N GLY A 86 -11.27 -2.43 -15.87
CA GLY A 86 -12.37 -3.05 -15.14
C GLY A 86 -12.30 -4.58 -15.08
N ALA A 87 -11.25 -5.21 -15.63
CA ALA A 87 -11.02 -6.65 -15.55
C ALA A 87 -10.78 -7.12 -14.11
N TRP A 88 -10.30 -6.23 -13.25
CA TRP A 88 -10.25 -6.44 -11.80
C TRP A 88 -11.10 -5.39 -11.08
N GLY A 89 -12.38 -5.73 -10.85
CA GLY A 89 -13.37 -4.87 -10.19
C GLY A 89 -13.52 -5.12 -8.68
N GLY A 90 -14.46 -4.39 -8.07
CA GLY A 90 -14.77 -4.47 -6.63
C GLY A 90 -14.09 -3.40 -5.77
N TRP A 91 -13.41 -2.44 -6.40
CA TRP A 91 -12.75 -1.32 -5.74
C TRP A 91 -13.72 -0.15 -5.52
N ASP A 92 -13.59 0.50 -4.37
CA ASP A 92 -14.36 1.71 -4.07
C ASP A 92 -13.89 2.90 -4.93
N ASN A 93 -12.58 3.01 -5.15
CA ASN A 93 -11.97 3.95 -6.09
C ASN A 93 -10.99 3.27 -7.06
N PRO A 94 -11.48 2.70 -8.18
CA PRO A 94 -10.64 2.03 -9.17
C PRO A 94 -9.53 2.94 -9.74
N THR A 95 -9.79 4.23 -9.90
CA THR A 95 -8.77 5.18 -10.44
C THR A 95 -7.65 5.41 -9.42
N GLY A 96 -8.00 5.58 -8.15
CA GLY A 96 -7.03 5.68 -7.05
C GLY A 96 -6.20 4.41 -6.91
N VAL A 97 -6.84 3.23 -7.01
CA VAL A 97 -6.17 1.93 -6.92
C VAL A 97 -5.18 1.71 -8.07
N ALA A 98 -5.57 1.97 -9.32
CA ALA A 98 -4.68 1.83 -10.46
C ALA A 98 -3.46 2.77 -10.35
N ARG A 99 -3.67 3.99 -9.86
CA ARG A 99 -2.59 4.94 -9.56
C ARG A 99 -1.67 4.42 -8.47
N ALA A 100 -2.22 3.89 -7.38
CA ALA A 100 -1.44 3.33 -6.27
C ALA A 100 -0.51 2.20 -6.74
N PHE A 101 -1.01 1.26 -7.54
CA PHE A 101 -0.19 0.20 -8.12
C PHE A 101 0.89 0.71 -9.09
N THR A 102 0.59 1.76 -9.86
CA THR A 102 1.58 2.39 -10.76
C THR A 102 2.70 3.08 -9.99
N ILE A 103 2.36 3.82 -8.94
CA ILE A 103 3.35 4.46 -8.05
C ILE A 103 4.19 3.39 -7.36
N ALA A 104 3.56 2.31 -6.88
CA ALA A 104 4.26 1.21 -6.24
C ALA A 104 5.29 0.57 -7.17
N ALA A 105 4.91 0.22 -8.39
CA ALA A 105 5.85 -0.28 -9.39
C ALA A 105 7.02 0.68 -9.66
N THR A 106 6.75 1.99 -9.66
CA THR A 106 7.78 3.02 -9.92
C THR A 106 8.75 3.17 -8.77
N VAL A 107 8.25 3.16 -7.53
CA VAL A 107 9.09 3.19 -6.32
C VAL A 107 9.96 1.94 -6.26
N LEU A 108 9.39 0.78 -6.57
CA LEU A 108 10.13 -0.49 -6.53
C LEU A 108 11.22 -0.60 -7.58
N ASP A 109 11.00 -0.07 -8.79
CA ASP A 109 12.06 0.00 -9.82
C ASP A 109 13.22 0.94 -9.44
N ALA A 110 13.03 1.80 -8.42
CA ALA A 110 14.03 2.75 -7.94
C ALA A 110 14.80 2.26 -6.69
N LEU A 111 14.40 1.11 -6.11
CA LEU A 111 15.10 0.42 -5.02
C LEU A 111 16.28 -0.42 -5.55
#